data_AF-A0A2H0M788-F1
#
_entry.id   AF-A0A2H0M788-F1
#
_cell.length_a   1.000
_cell.length_b   1.000
_cell.length_c   1.000
_cell.angle_alpha   90.00
_cell.angle_beta   90.00
_cell.angle_gamma   90.00
#
_symmetry.space_group_name_H-M   'P 1'
#
loop_
_entity.id
_entity.type
_entity.pdbx_description
1 polymer ?
#
loop_
_entity_poly.entity_id
_entity_poly.type
_entity_poly.pdbx_seq_one_letter_code
_entity_poly.pdbx_strand_id
1 'polypeptide(L)'
;MAKRIKRDWHPVFKKYMEFIAKHPNYAGMPFLYKKDSSIRWVVTRGSEAGQARLKWWDKKRKELGLPKGDAWISKTARAIHPTGEKPCQICGKVMSLDYVYQNKRNTMSPGAMSNAPDRLDGYHTYNLCCRGKQDTGRHKSNLARYGEDRRAYENWSEGDWKAASWLMKEFQKHGVSPDHLGPISLGFSHRPKFRPLTRAANSARNNRMTLADIKLLLQEEMAEPVISSHSKHLWDLLKNEVTDNEGALKLGKLMRENMHHVLSIFSYLAENGHKDFLIKNFLHPEYADYSIKFEDFDPETGIFKKMVKINGTKKQYANNAKRYIRISLDSLKQYSLKKNRNLKKWLTDEIAENLSQVIKHLERGNEKKALACLFETFEIVAKNLAKKF
;
A
#
# COMPACT_ATOMS: atom_id res chain seq x y z
N MET A 1 9.20 -27.31 8.15
CA MET A 1 9.79 -26.01 8.54
C MET A 1 11.29 -26.09 8.30
N ALA A 2 11.87 -25.17 7.52
CA ALA A 2 13.33 -25.18 7.32
C ALA A 2 14.04 -24.99 8.67
N LYS A 3 14.92 -25.93 9.03
CA LYS A 3 15.78 -25.87 10.23
C LYS A 3 16.48 -24.51 10.20
N ARG A 4 16.18 -23.63 11.16
CA ARG A 4 16.92 -22.37 11.33
C ARG A 4 18.32 -22.73 11.78
N ILE A 5 19.27 -22.79 10.85
CA ILE A 5 20.68 -22.95 11.17
C ILE A 5 21.07 -21.77 12.07
N LYS A 6 21.63 -22.08 13.25
CA LYS A 6 22.14 -21.08 14.19
C LYS A 6 23.27 -20.33 13.48
N ARG A 7 23.00 -19.08 13.08
CA ARG A 7 23.97 -18.24 12.37
C ARG A 7 25.08 -17.87 13.34
N ASP A 8 26.33 -18.19 13.00
CA ASP A 8 27.48 -17.62 13.70
C ASP A 8 27.66 -16.14 13.28
N TRP A 9 27.95 -15.28 14.23
CA TRP A 9 28.03 -13.83 14.01
C TRP A 9 29.48 -13.45 13.85
N HIS A 10 29.77 -12.54 12.91
CA HIS A 10 31.14 -12.10 12.65
C HIS A 10 31.80 -11.60 13.96
N PRO A 11 33.07 -11.94 14.24
CA PRO A 11 33.75 -11.56 15.50
C PRO A 11 33.71 -10.06 15.79
N VAL A 12 33.90 -9.22 14.76
CA VAL A 12 33.76 -7.74 14.88
C VAL A 12 32.36 -7.34 15.35
N PHE A 13 31.33 -8.03 14.88
CA PHE A 13 29.96 -7.77 15.32
C PHE A 13 29.74 -8.20 16.77
N LYS A 14 30.30 -9.34 17.21
CA LYS A 14 30.25 -9.78 18.62
C LYS A 14 30.91 -8.76 19.56
N LYS A 15 32.11 -8.29 19.23
CA LYS A 15 32.81 -7.22 19.98
C LYS A 15 31.97 -5.95 20.06
N TYR A 16 31.36 -5.54 18.96
CA TYR A 16 30.47 -4.40 18.92
C TYR A 16 29.24 -4.57 19.82
N MET A 17 28.66 -5.76 19.92
CA MET A 17 27.53 -5.97 20.83
C MET A 17 27.91 -5.80 22.28
N GLU A 18 29.06 -6.33 22.68
CA GLU A 18 29.59 -6.18 24.04
C GLU A 18 29.87 -4.73 24.36
N PHE A 19 30.47 -3.99 23.42
CA PHE A 19 30.68 -2.56 23.51
C PHE A 19 29.36 -1.81 23.74
N ILE A 20 28.35 -2.02 22.89
CA ILE A 20 27.04 -1.38 23.02
C ILE A 20 26.36 -1.74 24.33
N ALA A 21 26.38 -3.02 24.73
CA ALA A 21 25.71 -3.49 25.95
C ALA A 21 26.32 -2.88 27.23
N LYS A 22 27.61 -2.56 27.22
CA LYS A 22 28.32 -1.94 28.34
C LYS A 22 28.34 -0.41 28.28
N HIS A 23 27.95 0.19 27.14
CA HIS A 23 28.06 1.63 26.95
C HIS A 23 27.03 2.40 27.80
N PRO A 24 27.42 3.51 28.48
CA PRO A 24 26.52 4.30 29.34
C PRO A 24 25.22 4.76 28.66
N ASN A 25 25.27 5.07 27.37
CA ASN A 25 24.08 5.44 26.58
C ASN A 25 22.95 4.39 26.61
N TYR A 26 23.29 3.12 26.82
CA TYR A 26 22.34 2.01 26.91
C TYR A 26 22.13 1.51 28.35
N ALA A 27 22.60 2.25 29.35
CA ALA A 27 22.39 1.92 30.75
C ALA A 27 20.89 1.79 31.09
N GLY A 28 20.56 0.76 31.88
CA GLY A 28 19.19 0.45 32.25
C GLY A 28 18.32 -0.12 31.13
N MET A 29 18.89 -0.52 29.98
CA MET A 29 18.14 -1.19 28.91
C MET A 29 17.47 -2.48 29.43
N PRO A 30 16.13 -2.60 29.33
CA PRO A 30 15.41 -3.77 29.81
C PRO A 30 15.78 -5.05 29.06
N PHE A 31 15.85 -6.17 29.79
CA PHE A 31 16.16 -7.49 29.25
C PHE A 31 17.47 -7.50 28.45
N LEU A 32 18.52 -6.87 28.98
CA LEU A 32 19.83 -6.77 28.32
C LEU A 32 20.48 -8.13 28.11
N TYR A 33 20.40 -9.01 29.11
CA TYR A 33 20.97 -10.36 29.09
C TYR A 33 19.88 -11.44 29.08
N LYS A 34 20.25 -12.64 28.64
CA LYS A 34 19.45 -13.86 28.76
C LYS A 34 19.79 -14.60 30.06
N LYS A 35 19.09 -15.71 30.31
CA LYS A 35 19.34 -16.58 31.47
C LYS A 35 20.75 -17.18 31.47
N ASP A 36 21.34 -17.39 30.29
CA ASP A 36 22.71 -17.89 30.09
C ASP A 36 23.76 -16.78 30.10
N SER A 37 23.42 -15.59 30.61
CA SER A 37 24.25 -14.38 30.61
C SER A 37 24.66 -13.85 29.23
N SER A 38 24.24 -14.49 28.12
CA SER A 38 24.50 -13.98 26.77
C SER A 38 23.67 -12.73 26.49
N ILE A 39 24.22 -11.81 25.71
CA ILE A 39 23.52 -10.56 25.33
C ILE A 39 22.26 -10.91 24.54
N ARG A 40 21.12 -10.39 25.01
CA ARG A 40 19.84 -10.49 24.30
C ARG A 40 19.77 -9.40 23.24
N TRP A 41 20.42 -9.61 22.10
CA TRP A 41 20.45 -8.60 21.05
C TRP A 41 19.08 -8.31 20.42
N VAL A 42 18.27 -9.35 20.22
CA VAL A 42 17.01 -9.32 19.48
C VAL A 42 15.83 -9.63 20.41
N VAL A 43 14.76 -8.83 20.30
CA VAL A 43 13.46 -9.11 20.93
C VAL A 43 12.34 -8.94 19.90
N THR A 44 11.21 -9.61 20.12
CA THR A 44 10.00 -9.40 19.33
C THR A 44 9.25 -8.20 19.89
N ARG A 45 8.86 -7.23 19.05
CA ARG A 45 8.15 -6.02 19.49
C ARG A 45 6.97 -6.29 20.43
N GLY A 46 6.16 -7.30 20.14
CA GLY A 46 4.98 -7.66 20.91
C GLY A 46 5.23 -8.45 22.20
N SER A 47 6.47 -8.90 22.47
CA SER A 47 6.76 -9.58 23.72
C SER A 47 6.89 -8.59 24.88
N GLU A 48 6.81 -9.10 26.11
CA GLU A 48 7.08 -8.34 27.33
C GLU A 48 8.40 -7.55 27.23
N ALA A 49 9.47 -8.23 26.79
CA ALA A 49 10.77 -7.60 26.59
C ALA A 49 10.75 -6.50 25.51
N GLY A 50 10.02 -6.71 24.41
CA GLY A 50 9.85 -5.71 23.35
C GLY A 50 9.10 -4.46 23.83
N GLN A 51 8.04 -4.64 24.60
CA GLN A 51 7.27 -3.54 25.18
C GLN A 51 8.06 -2.78 26.25
N ALA A 52 8.82 -3.47 27.10
CA ALA A 52 9.71 -2.85 28.07
C ALA A 52 10.79 -2.00 27.38
N ARG A 53 11.43 -2.52 26.33
CA ARG A 53 12.39 -1.73 25.53
C ARG A 53 11.75 -0.55 24.84
N LEU A 54 10.53 -0.68 24.32
CA LEU A 54 9.83 0.45 23.70
C LEU A 54 9.59 1.59 24.69
N LYS A 55 9.20 1.27 25.93
CA LYS A 55 9.05 2.25 27.01
C LYS A 55 10.40 2.91 27.34
N TRP A 56 11.48 2.13 27.41
CA TRP A 56 12.83 2.65 27.63
C TRP A 56 13.27 3.61 26.51
N TRP A 57 13.01 3.27 25.24
CA TRP A 57 13.27 4.16 24.11
C TRP A 57 12.48 5.46 24.20
N ASP A 58 11.19 5.42 24.59
CA ASP A 58 10.38 6.64 24.76
C ASP A 58 10.88 7.49 25.93
N LYS A 59 11.41 6.86 27.00
CA LYS A 59 12.07 7.58 28.09
C LYS A 59 13.33 8.29 27.60
N LYS A 60 14.22 7.58 26.89
CA LYS A 60 15.43 8.17 26.28
C LYS A 60 15.11 9.32 25.33
N ARG A 61 14.05 9.18 24.53
CA ARG A 61 13.54 10.27 23.68
C ARG A 61 13.21 11.53 24.50
N LYS A 62 12.49 11.38 25.62
CA LYS A 62 12.12 12.49 26.51
C LYS A 62 13.35 13.15 27.13
N GLU A 63 14.31 12.35 27.59
CA GLU A 63 15.59 12.84 28.14
C GLU A 63 16.37 13.70 27.12
N LEU A 64 16.27 13.38 25.83
CA LEU A 64 16.89 14.14 24.73
C LEU A 64 16.04 15.31 24.22
N GLY A 65 14.85 15.56 24.78
CA GLY A 65 13.94 16.60 24.28
C GLY A 65 13.38 16.35 22.87
N LEU A 66 13.45 15.12 22.35
CA LEU A 66 13.00 14.82 20.99
C LEU A 66 11.46 14.70 20.91
N PRO A 67 10.78 15.24 19.89
CA PRO A 67 9.32 15.14 19.77
C PRO A 67 8.87 13.70 19.44
N LYS A 68 7.69 13.31 19.95
CA LYS A 68 7.07 12.00 19.66
C LYS A 68 6.33 12.02 18.31
N GLY A 69 7.05 12.36 17.25
CA GLY A 69 6.54 12.42 15.88
C GLY A 69 7.04 11.27 15.00
N ASP A 70 7.00 11.46 13.68
CA ASP A 70 7.45 10.44 12.74
C ASP A 70 8.89 10.02 12.96
N ALA A 71 9.11 8.70 12.88
CA ALA A 71 10.39 8.05 13.06
C ALA A 71 11.13 8.43 14.36
N TRP A 72 10.42 8.87 15.42
CA TRP A 72 11.02 9.29 16.69
C TRP A 72 12.00 8.24 17.24
N ILE A 73 11.65 6.96 17.16
CA ILE A 73 12.51 5.86 17.65
C ILE A 73 13.85 5.84 16.89
N SER A 74 13.80 6.00 15.57
CA SER A 74 15.01 6.03 14.73
C SER A 74 15.86 7.26 15.02
N LYS A 75 15.24 8.40 15.32
CA LYS A 75 15.93 9.63 15.72
C LYS A 75 16.60 9.45 17.08
N THR A 76 15.90 8.87 18.05
CA THR A 76 16.46 8.53 19.37
C THR A 76 17.62 7.55 19.24
N ALA A 77 17.46 6.46 18.48
CA ALA A 77 18.51 5.47 18.26
C ALA A 77 19.78 6.09 17.66
N ARG A 78 19.63 7.01 16.70
CA ARG A 78 20.75 7.75 16.11
C ARG A 78 21.41 8.67 17.13
N ALA A 79 20.62 9.44 17.87
CA ALA A 79 21.11 10.43 18.82
C ALA A 79 21.91 9.80 19.98
N ILE A 80 21.53 8.60 20.43
CA ILE A 80 22.26 7.89 21.50
C ILE A 80 23.33 6.93 20.99
N HIS A 81 23.45 6.74 19.67
CA HIS A 81 24.42 5.77 19.15
C HIS A 81 25.84 6.26 19.43
N PRO A 82 26.70 5.50 20.13
CA PRO A 82 27.98 6.01 20.63
C PRO A 82 28.94 6.52 19.56
N THR A 83 28.92 5.91 18.38
CA THR A 83 29.90 6.16 17.31
C THR A 83 29.29 6.63 16.00
N GLY A 84 27.96 6.65 15.87
CA GLY A 84 27.30 6.83 14.56
C GLY A 84 27.58 5.74 13.50
N GLU A 85 28.30 4.66 13.84
CA GLU A 85 28.66 3.60 12.89
C GLU A 85 28.54 2.20 13.48
N LYS A 86 28.25 1.20 12.64
CA LYS A 86 28.15 -0.19 13.14
C LYS A 86 28.67 -1.25 12.16
N PRO A 87 29.23 -2.36 12.66
CA PRO A 87 29.62 -3.50 11.83
C PRO A 87 28.42 -4.35 11.38
N CYS A 88 28.53 -4.97 10.22
CA CYS A 88 27.55 -5.95 9.72
C CYS A 88 27.71 -7.30 10.43
N GLN A 89 26.60 -7.95 10.82
CA GLN A 89 26.61 -9.29 11.43
C GLN A 89 27.31 -10.36 10.58
N ILE A 90 27.29 -10.20 9.26
CA ILE A 90 27.67 -11.24 8.30
C ILE A 90 29.12 -11.09 7.87
N CYS A 91 29.53 -9.90 7.43
CA CYS A 91 30.87 -9.66 6.90
C CYS A 91 31.74 -8.74 7.77
N GLY A 92 31.24 -8.27 8.92
CA GLY A 92 31.98 -7.37 9.79
C GLY A 92 32.14 -5.93 9.29
N LYS A 93 31.89 -5.64 8.02
CA LYS A 93 32.06 -4.29 7.43
C LYS A 93 31.30 -3.24 8.24
N VAL A 94 32.04 -2.27 8.76
CA VAL A 94 31.51 -1.08 9.45
C VAL A 94 30.90 -0.14 8.42
N MET A 95 29.72 0.38 8.72
CA MET A 95 29.04 1.35 7.89
C MET A 95 28.43 2.46 8.75
N SER A 96 28.44 3.67 8.21
CA SER A 96 27.81 4.84 8.81
C SER A 96 26.31 4.64 8.92
N LEU A 97 25.74 5.08 10.03
CA LEU A 97 24.30 5.13 10.24
C LEU A 97 23.69 6.34 9.52
N ASP A 98 24.49 7.34 9.13
CA ASP A 98 24.07 8.57 8.45
C ASP A 98 23.85 8.37 6.95
N TYR A 99 23.14 9.32 6.35
CA TYR A 99 22.74 9.30 4.95
C TYR A 99 23.91 9.66 4.04
N VAL A 100 24.86 8.74 3.89
CA VAL A 100 26.10 8.96 3.12
C VAL A 100 26.25 8.02 1.91
N TYR A 101 25.38 7.02 1.76
CA TYR A 101 25.48 6.04 0.65
C TYR A 101 24.46 6.33 -0.44
N GLN A 102 24.94 6.64 -1.65
CA GLN A 102 24.09 6.85 -2.82
C GLN A 102 23.29 5.59 -3.16
N ASN A 103 22.01 5.76 -3.44
CA ASN A 103 21.12 4.68 -3.86
C ASN A 103 20.71 4.84 -5.33
N LYS A 104 20.01 3.83 -5.86
CA LYS A 104 19.55 3.78 -7.27
C LYS A 104 18.61 4.91 -7.71
N ARG A 105 18.12 5.73 -6.78
CA ARG A 105 17.27 6.90 -7.04
C ARG A 105 18.05 8.21 -6.90
N ASN A 106 19.38 8.16 -6.92
CA ASN A 106 20.28 9.30 -6.71
C ASN A 106 20.03 10.05 -5.39
N THR A 107 19.44 9.39 -4.39
CA THR A 107 19.34 9.93 -3.03
C THR A 107 20.29 9.20 -2.10
N MET A 108 20.59 9.82 -0.95
CA MET A 108 21.46 9.21 0.04
C MET A 108 20.67 8.26 0.96
N SER A 109 21.35 7.24 1.46
CA SER A 109 20.77 6.21 2.33
C SER A 109 21.73 5.86 3.46
N PRO A 110 21.22 5.40 4.62
CA PRO A 110 22.07 4.97 5.70
C PRO A 110 22.66 3.60 5.42
N GLY A 111 23.84 3.33 6.00
CA GLY A 111 24.50 2.03 5.90
C GLY A 111 23.77 0.93 6.66
N ALA A 112 22.96 1.28 7.66
CA ALA A 112 22.06 0.36 8.34
C ALA A 112 20.68 1.01 8.59
N MET A 113 19.62 0.20 8.53
CA MET A 113 18.26 0.67 8.78
C MET A 113 17.90 0.55 10.25
N SER A 114 17.21 1.55 10.80
CA SER A 114 16.62 1.47 12.15
C SER A 114 15.61 0.31 12.23
N ASN A 115 15.62 -0.39 13.37
CA ASN A 115 14.74 -1.49 13.71
C ASN A 115 14.53 -1.61 15.24
N ALA A 116 14.45 -0.48 15.95
CA ALA A 116 14.04 -0.47 17.36
C ALA A 116 12.51 -0.64 17.50
N PRO A 117 12.01 -1.26 18.59
CA PRO A 117 12.76 -1.75 19.76
C PRO A 117 13.35 -3.16 19.59
N ASP A 118 13.12 -3.80 18.44
CA ASP A 118 13.43 -5.20 18.20
C ASP A 118 14.93 -5.51 18.27
N ARG A 119 15.80 -4.51 18.14
CA ARG A 119 17.26 -4.61 18.24
C ARG A 119 17.76 -3.68 19.33
N LEU A 120 18.73 -4.16 20.11
CA LEU A 120 19.27 -3.46 21.27
C LEU A 120 19.87 -2.10 20.89
N ASP A 121 20.73 -2.04 19.87
CA ASP A 121 21.29 -0.80 19.34
C ASP A 121 20.29 0.04 18.53
N GLY A 122 19.11 -0.52 18.25
CA GLY A 122 18.07 0.08 17.45
C GLY A 122 18.25 -0.05 15.94
N TYR A 123 19.21 -0.85 15.45
CA TYR A 123 19.47 -1.02 14.03
C TYR A 123 19.41 -2.47 13.56
N HIS A 124 19.10 -2.66 12.29
CA HIS A 124 19.11 -3.97 11.67
C HIS A 124 20.52 -4.56 11.72
N THR A 125 20.61 -5.86 12.04
CA THR A 125 21.90 -6.53 12.23
C THR A 125 22.70 -6.66 10.91
N TYR A 126 22.00 -6.68 9.78
CA TYR A 126 22.60 -6.63 8.44
C TYR A 126 22.66 -5.18 7.94
N ASN A 127 23.87 -4.75 7.59
CA ASN A 127 24.09 -3.49 6.89
C ASN A 127 23.75 -3.63 5.39
N LEU A 128 23.73 -2.50 4.68
CA LEU A 128 23.44 -2.38 3.25
C LEU A 128 24.26 -3.37 2.39
N CYS A 129 25.51 -3.63 2.78
CA CYS A 129 26.43 -4.55 2.11
C CYS A 129 25.91 -6.00 1.99
N CYS A 130 25.16 -6.50 2.99
CA CYS A 130 24.70 -7.89 3.02
C CYS A 130 23.18 -8.02 3.05
N ARG A 131 22.46 -6.94 3.36
CA ARG A 131 21.01 -6.99 3.62
C ARG A 131 20.23 -7.61 2.47
N GLY A 132 20.47 -7.21 1.21
CA GLY A 132 19.72 -7.73 0.06
C GLY A 132 19.84 -9.25 -0.12
N LYS A 133 20.93 -9.86 0.37
CA LYS A 133 21.17 -11.31 0.31
C LYS A 133 20.69 -12.05 1.57
N GLN A 134 20.69 -11.39 2.73
CA GLN A 134 20.58 -12.04 4.04
C GLN A 134 19.24 -11.80 4.74
N ASP A 135 18.59 -10.67 4.43
CA ASP A 135 17.23 -10.36 4.84
C ASP A 135 16.28 -11.08 3.87
N THR A 136 15.75 -12.22 4.29
CA THR A 136 14.87 -13.05 3.45
C THR A 136 13.61 -12.29 3.02
N GLY A 137 13.14 -11.32 3.81
CA GLY A 137 12.04 -10.43 3.43
C GLY A 137 12.39 -9.48 2.28
N ARG A 138 13.68 -9.29 2.00
CA ARG A 138 14.22 -8.43 0.93
C ARG A 138 14.80 -9.21 -0.25
N HIS A 139 14.69 -10.54 -0.26
CA HIS A 139 15.05 -11.33 -1.44
C HIS A 139 14.22 -10.87 -2.64
N LYS A 140 14.83 -10.80 -3.83
CA LYS A 140 14.17 -10.30 -5.06
C LYS A 140 12.82 -10.99 -5.31
N SER A 141 12.77 -12.31 -5.13
CA SER A 141 11.56 -13.12 -5.27
C SER A 141 10.47 -12.76 -4.25
N ASN A 142 10.83 -12.41 -3.02
CA ASN A 142 9.89 -11.97 -1.99
C ASN A 142 9.44 -10.52 -2.20
N LEU A 143 10.33 -9.62 -2.65
CA LEU A 143 9.97 -8.25 -3.02
C LEU A 143 9.04 -8.22 -4.24
N ALA A 144 9.24 -9.10 -5.22
CA ALA A 144 8.34 -9.24 -6.37
C ALA A 144 6.92 -9.68 -5.96
N ARG A 145 6.77 -10.39 -4.84
CA ARG A 145 5.46 -10.76 -4.27
C ARG A 145 4.71 -9.57 -3.66
N TYR A 146 5.41 -8.48 -3.31
CA TYR A 146 4.77 -7.23 -2.88
C TYR A 146 4.24 -6.38 -4.04
N GLY A 147 4.43 -6.80 -5.29
CA GLY A 147 4.04 -6.09 -6.51
C GLY A 147 2.57 -6.25 -6.91
N GLU A 148 1.66 -6.31 -5.93
CA GLU A 148 0.25 -6.06 -6.22
C GLU A 148 0.02 -4.56 -6.23
N ASP A 149 -0.77 -4.07 -7.17
CA ASP A 149 -1.00 -2.64 -7.33
C ASP A 149 -1.90 -2.12 -6.22
N ARG A 150 -1.27 -1.53 -5.20
CA ARG A 150 -1.97 -0.98 -4.03
C ARG A 150 -2.99 0.09 -4.40
N ARG A 151 -2.89 0.71 -5.58
CA ARG A 151 -3.85 1.71 -6.03
C ARG A 151 -5.25 1.12 -6.18
N ALA A 152 -5.38 -0.17 -6.52
CA ALA A 152 -6.68 -0.84 -6.51
C ALA A 152 -7.33 -0.79 -5.12
N TYR A 153 -6.50 -0.95 -4.08
CA TYR A 153 -6.93 -1.11 -2.69
C TYR A 153 -7.27 0.28 -2.13
N GLU A 154 -6.38 1.22 -2.38
CA GLU A 154 -6.47 2.59 -1.88
C GLU A 154 -7.63 3.37 -2.53
N ASN A 155 -7.97 3.07 -3.78
CA ASN A 155 -9.07 3.70 -4.51
C ASN A 155 -10.35 2.86 -4.54
N TRP A 156 -10.41 1.72 -3.82
CA TRP A 156 -11.59 0.86 -3.77
C TRP A 156 -12.10 0.51 -5.18
N SER A 157 -11.16 0.12 -6.04
CA SER A 157 -11.42 -0.21 -7.44
C SER A 157 -11.87 -1.66 -7.55
N GLU A 158 -12.97 -1.87 -8.25
CA GLU A 158 -13.51 -3.19 -8.55
C GLU A 158 -12.73 -3.87 -9.69
N GLY A 159 -13.17 -5.06 -10.11
CA GLY A 159 -12.49 -5.92 -11.08
C GLY A 159 -11.49 -6.86 -10.41
N ASP A 160 -11.06 -7.88 -11.16
CA ASP A 160 -10.15 -8.91 -10.65
C ASP A 160 -8.72 -8.35 -10.48
N TRP A 161 -8.53 -7.61 -9.39
CA TRP A 161 -7.27 -6.98 -9.01
C TRP A 161 -6.13 -8.00 -8.86
N LYS A 162 -6.47 -9.25 -8.55
CA LYS A 162 -5.51 -10.34 -8.44
C LYS A 162 -5.00 -10.71 -9.83
N ALA A 163 -5.88 -11.04 -10.76
CA ALA A 163 -5.53 -11.38 -12.13
C ALA A 163 -4.71 -10.27 -12.78
N ALA A 164 -5.17 -9.05 -12.63
CA ALA A 164 -4.51 -7.88 -13.19
C ALA A 164 -3.11 -7.64 -12.59
N SER A 165 -2.94 -7.76 -11.27
CA SER A 165 -1.62 -7.69 -10.64
C SER A 165 -0.67 -8.80 -11.10
N TRP A 166 -1.20 -9.98 -11.45
CA TRP A 166 -0.41 -11.08 -12.01
C TRP A 166 -0.05 -10.85 -13.47
N LEU A 167 -0.97 -10.29 -14.27
CA LEU A 167 -0.69 -9.94 -15.66
C LEU A 167 0.38 -8.85 -15.74
N MET A 168 0.32 -7.84 -14.86
CA MET A 168 1.37 -6.83 -14.76
C MET A 168 2.75 -7.44 -14.49
N LYS A 169 2.81 -8.50 -13.66
CA LYS A 169 4.06 -9.22 -13.40
C LYS A 169 4.51 -10.00 -14.63
N GLU A 170 3.58 -10.51 -15.44
CA GLU A 170 3.91 -11.17 -16.70
C GLU A 170 4.60 -10.20 -17.65
N PHE A 171 4.01 -9.03 -17.94
CA PHE A 171 4.68 -7.96 -18.71
C PHE A 171 6.08 -7.62 -18.19
N GLN A 172 6.22 -7.49 -16.87
CA GLN A 172 7.51 -7.13 -16.25
C GLN A 172 8.60 -8.17 -16.48
N LYS A 173 8.28 -9.46 -16.65
CA LYS A 173 9.26 -10.50 -17.00
C LYS A 173 9.88 -10.24 -18.37
N HIS A 174 9.12 -9.65 -19.28
CA HIS A 174 9.54 -9.29 -20.64
C HIS A 174 10.08 -7.86 -20.74
N GLY A 175 10.27 -7.16 -19.60
CA GLY A 175 10.77 -5.79 -19.59
C GLY A 175 9.76 -4.72 -20.03
N VAL A 176 8.50 -5.11 -20.27
CA VAL A 176 7.41 -4.23 -20.70
C VAL A 176 6.73 -3.58 -19.48
N SER A 177 6.36 -2.30 -19.60
CA SER A 177 5.65 -1.55 -18.57
C SER A 177 4.15 -1.54 -18.89
N PRO A 178 3.31 -2.26 -18.14
CA PRO A 178 1.86 -2.27 -18.34
C PRO A 178 1.24 -0.93 -17.91
N ASP A 179 0.52 -0.28 -18.80
CA ASP A 179 -0.26 0.94 -18.54
C ASP A 179 -1.75 0.62 -18.43
N HIS A 180 -2.42 1.26 -17.48
CA HIS A 180 -3.84 1.05 -17.21
C HIS A 180 -4.68 1.75 -18.29
N LEU A 181 -5.46 0.99 -19.06
CA LEU A 181 -6.52 1.52 -19.91
C LEU A 181 -7.70 1.95 -19.02
N GLY A 182 -7.78 3.25 -18.75
CA GLY A 182 -8.62 3.79 -17.68
C GLY A 182 -7.85 3.78 -16.35
N PRO A 183 -7.29 4.92 -15.91
CA PRO A 183 -6.51 4.95 -14.67
C PRO A 183 -7.37 4.66 -13.44
N ILE A 184 -6.90 3.77 -12.57
CA ILE A 184 -7.59 3.35 -11.32
C ILE A 184 -7.99 4.55 -10.46
N SER A 185 -7.13 5.57 -10.38
CA SER A 185 -7.38 6.77 -9.59
C SER A 185 -8.49 7.68 -10.15
N LEU A 186 -9.05 7.34 -11.31
CA LEU A 186 -10.21 7.98 -11.92
C LEU A 186 -11.48 7.11 -11.79
N GLY A 187 -11.43 6.00 -11.06
CA GLY A 187 -12.58 5.13 -10.78
C GLY A 187 -12.74 3.94 -11.72
N PHE A 188 -11.84 3.78 -12.68
CA PHE A 188 -11.81 2.60 -13.54
C PHE A 188 -11.46 1.32 -12.76
N SER A 189 -12.01 0.20 -13.21
CA SER A 189 -11.80 -1.12 -12.59
C SER A 189 -10.40 -1.65 -12.88
N HIS A 190 -9.80 -2.33 -11.90
CA HIS A 190 -8.48 -2.93 -12.00
C HIS A 190 -8.53 -4.28 -12.72
N ARG A 191 -8.73 -4.25 -14.04
CA ARG A 191 -8.91 -5.42 -14.91
C ARG A 191 -7.58 -5.97 -15.45
N PRO A 192 -7.50 -7.27 -15.81
CA PRO A 192 -6.32 -7.87 -16.46
C PRO A 192 -6.24 -7.48 -17.95
N LYS A 193 -6.24 -6.17 -18.22
CA LYS A 193 -6.09 -5.57 -19.55
C LYS A 193 -5.21 -4.33 -19.42
N PHE A 194 -4.13 -4.30 -20.19
CA PHE A 194 -3.12 -3.24 -20.12
C PHE A 194 -2.65 -2.88 -21.51
N ARG A 195 -2.26 -1.61 -21.67
CA ARG A 195 -1.50 -1.18 -22.82
C ARG A 195 0.00 -1.45 -22.57
N PRO A 196 0.68 -2.22 -23.42
CA PRO A 196 2.13 -2.38 -23.33
C PRO A 196 2.83 -1.08 -23.69
N LEU A 197 3.71 -0.59 -22.81
CA LEU A 197 4.52 0.60 -23.04
C LEU A 197 5.96 0.40 -22.53
N THR A 198 6.84 1.31 -22.93
CA THR A 198 8.12 1.48 -22.23
C THR A 198 7.90 2.17 -20.88
N ARG A 199 8.84 2.02 -19.94
CA ARG A 199 8.77 2.72 -18.64
C ARG A 199 8.72 4.24 -18.79
N ALA A 200 9.48 4.80 -19.74
CA ALA A 200 9.50 6.23 -20.00
C ALA A 200 8.15 6.73 -20.54
N ALA A 201 7.57 6.03 -21.50
CA ALA A 201 6.26 6.37 -22.07
C ALA A 201 5.14 6.27 -21.04
N ASN A 202 5.11 5.21 -20.24
CA ASN A 202 4.13 5.04 -19.16
C ASN A 202 4.25 6.17 -18.12
N SER A 203 5.48 6.52 -17.70
CA SER A 203 5.70 7.65 -16.79
C SER A 203 5.28 9.00 -17.37
N ALA A 204 5.43 9.22 -18.67
CA ALA A 204 5.06 10.47 -19.34
C ALA A 204 3.53 10.66 -19.44
N ARG A 205 2.77 9.56 -19.59
CA ARG A 205 1.30 9.58 -19.68
C ARG A 205 0.63 9.88 -18.34
N ASN A 206 1.08 9.26 -17.25
CA ASN A 206 0.46 9.39 -15.93
C ASN A 206 -1.08 9.15 -16.01
N ASN A 207 -1.91 9.94 -15.34
CA ASN A 207 -3.38 9.82 -15.37
C ASN A 207 -4.06 10.51 -16.58
N ARG A 208 -3.33 10.90 -17.62
CA ARG A 208 -3.92 11.64 -18.75
C ARG A 208 -4.66 10.69 -19.67
N MET A 209 -5.95 10.95 -19.85
CA MET A 209 -6.79 10.29 -20.84
C MET A 209 -6.78 11.06 -22.14
N THR A 210 -6.75 10.33 -23.25
CA THR A 210 -6.84 10.82 -24.63
C THR A 210 -8.16 10.35 -25.26
N LEU A 211 -8.57 10.97 -26.36
CA LEU A 211 -9.74 10.51 -27.12
C LEU A 211 -9.60 9.05 -27.58
N ALA A 212 -8.38 8.63 -27.94
CA ALA A 212 -8.10 7.24 -28.30
C ALA A 212 -8.33 6.28 -27.13
N ASP A 213 -8.02 6.70 -25.89
CA ASP A 213 -8.32 5.89 -24.70
C ASP A 213 -9.82 5.77 -24.48
N ILE A 214 -10.57 6.87 -24.64
CA ILE A 214 -12.04 6.87 -24.50
C ILE A 214 -12.67 5.91 -25.50
N LYS A 215 -12.30 6.00 -26.78
CA LYS A 215 -12.81 5.11 -27.83
C LYS A 215 -12.55 3.63 -27.53
N LEU A 216 -11.34 3.31 -27.05
CA LEU A 216 -10.99 1.95 -26.67
C LEU A 216 -11.79 1.47 -25.45
N LEU A 217 -11.96 2.33 -24.43
CA LEU A 217 -12.76 2.01 -23.25
C LEU A 217 -14.23 1.77 -23.62
N LEU A 218 -14.81 2.56 -24.52
CA LEU A 218 -16.18 2.36 -25.00
C LEU A 218 -16.34 1.00 -25.72
N GLN A 219 -15.37 0.64 -26.55
CA GLN A 219 -15.37 -0.66 -27.22
C GLN A 219 -15.26 -1.82 -26.22
N GLU A 220 -14.37 -1.70 -25.22
CA GLU A 220 -14.23 -2.73 -24.19
C GLU A 220 -15.46 -2.84 -23.28
N GLU A 221 -16.14 -1.73 -23.02
CA GLU A 221 -17.33 -1.67 -22.16
C GLU A 221 -18.48 -2.52 -22.70
N MET A 222 -18.53 -2.73 -24.03
CA MET A 222 -19.52 -3.61 -24.66
C MET A 222 -19.40 -5.07 -24.21
N ALA A 223 -18.20 -5.51 -23.82
CA ALA A 223 -17.94 -6.88 -23.41
C ALA A 223 -17.94 -7.06 -21.89
N GLU A 224 -17.42 -6.08 -21.15
CA GLU A 224 -17.37 -6.13 -19.68
C GLU A 224 -17.32 -4.72 -19.07
N PRO A 225 -17.81 -4.52 -17.83
CA PRO A 225 -17.71 -3.23 -17.16
C PRO A 225 -16.26 -2.73 -17.06
N VAL A 226 -15.98 -1.55 -17.60
CA VAL A 226 -14.65 -0.93 -17.57
C VAL A 226 -14.42 -0.09 -16.30
N ILE A 227 -15.50 0.31 -15.65
CA ILE A 227 -15.53 1.25 -14.53
C ILE A 227 -16.14 0.61 -13.28
N SER A 228 -15.65 1.01 -12.11
CA SER A 228 -16.24 0.57 -10.84
C SER A 228 -17.64 1.17 -10.67
N SER A 229 -18.55 0.38 -10.11
CA SER A 229 -19.95 0.69 -9.91
C SER A 229 -20.18 2.07 -9.25
N HIS A 230 -19.36 2.43 -8.26
CA HIS A 230 -19.42 3.72 -7.56
C HIS A 230 -19.10 4.96 -8.42
N SER A 231 -18.47 4.79 -9.58
CA SER A 231 -18.12 5.88 -10.50
C SER A 231 -18.87 5.79 -11.83
N LYS A 232 -19.68 4.75 -12.02
CA LYS A 232 -20.37 4.45 -13.28
C LYS A 232 -21.29 5.58 -13.73
N HIS A 233 -22.05 6.19 -12.82
CA HIS A 233 -23.01 7.25 -13.18
C HIS A 233 -22.36 8.44 -13.89
N LEU A 234 -21.20 8.91 -13.41
CA LEU A 234 -20.51 10.04 -14.07
C LEU A 234 -19.94 9.65 -15.42
N TRP A 235 -19.37 8.45 -15.54
CA TRP A 235 -18.90 7.93 -16.81
C TRP A 235 -20.02 7.84 -17.84
N ASP A 236 -21.16 7.25 -17.47
CA ASP A 236 -22.29 7.09 -18.39
C ASP A 236 -22.87 8.42 -18.86
N LEU A 237 -22.90 9.44 -17.99
CA LEU A 237 -23.36 10.79 -18.35
C LEU A 237 -22.46 11.48 -19.37
N LEU A 238 -21.14 11.23 -19.36
CA LEU A 238 -20.17 12.08 -20.07
C LEU A 238 -19.36 11.35 -21.15
N LYS A 239 -19.28 10.01 -21.14
CA LYS A 239 -18.41 9.25 -22.04
C LYS A 239 -18.67 9.48 -23.52
N ASN A 240 -19.92 9.77 -23.89
CA ASN A 240 -20.34 10.02 -25.27
C ASN A 240 -20.23 11.50 -25.68
N GLU A 241 -20.02 12.40 -24.73
CA GLU A 241 -19.84 13.84 -24.97
C GLU A 241 -18.39 14.20 -25.33
N VAL A 242 -17.47 13.25 -25.22
CA VAL A 242 -16.04 13.47 -25.51
C VAL A 242 -15.75 13.33 -26.99
N THR A 243 -15.49 14.45 -27.66
CA THR A 243 -15.20 14.50 -29.10
C THR A 243 -13.72 14.73 -29.42
N ASP A 244 -12.93 15.23 -28.48
CA ASP A 244 -11.51 15.54 -28.64
C ASP A 244 -10.65 15.21 -27.40
N ASN A 245 -9.35 15.50 -27.48
CA ASN A 245 -8.42 15.28 -26.37
C ASN A 245 -8.63 16.24 -25.20
N GLU A 246 -9.18 17.43 -25.43
CA GLU A 246 -9.46 18.39 -24.36
C GLU A 246 -10.64 17.92 -23.51
N GLY A 247 -11.71 17.46 -24.15
CA GLY A 247 -12.85 16.79 -23.53
C GLY A 247 -12.42 15.55 -22.75
N ALA A 248 -11.50 14.74 -23.29
CA ALA A 248 -10.96 13.57 -22.58
C ALA A 248 -10.20 13.97 -21.30
N LEU A 249 -9.40 15.04 -21.36
CA LEU A 249 -8.71 15.59 -20.19
C LEU A 249 -9.69 16.20 -19.18
N LYS A 250 -10.74 16.88 -19.65
CA LYS A 250 -11.80 17.45 -18.81
C LYS A 250 -12.56 16.35 -18.08
N LEU A 251 -12.98 15.31 -18.78
CA LEU A 251 -13.61 14.12 -18.19
C LEU A 251 -12.69 13.49 -17.15
N GLY A 252 -11.41 13.28 -17.46
CA GLY A 252 -10.45 12.74 -16.52
C GLY A 252 -10.31 13.57 -15.22
N LYS A 253 -10.41 14.90 -15.29
CA LYS A 253 -10.43 15.77 -14.11
C LYS A 253 -11.70 15.58 -13.28
N LEU A 254 -12.87 15.54 -13.90
CA LEU A 254 -14.14 15.33 -13.21
C LEU A 254 -14.22 13.93 -12.57
N MET A 255 -13.75 12.91 -13.27
CA MET A 255 -13.65 11.54 -12.75
C MET A 255 -12.73 11.46 -11.53
N ARG A 256 -11.63 12.22 -11.52
CA ARG A 256 -10.76 12.35 -10.34
C ARG A 256 -11.48 13.01 -9.17
N GLU A 257 -12.26 14.06 -9.44
CA GLU A 257 -13.07 14.74 -8.43
C GLU A 257 -14.15 13.81 -7.87
N ASN A 258 -14.82 13.04 -8.74
CA ASN A 258 -15.80 12.02 -8.35
C ASN A 258 -15.18 10.97 -7.41
N MET A 259 -14.00 10.46 -7.76
CA MET A 259 -13.27 9.54 -6.88
C MET A 259 -12.95 10.14 -5.52
N HIS A 260 -12.72 11.45 -5.45
CA HIS A 260 -12.53 12.12 -4.18
C HIS A 260 -13.80 12.14 -3.32
N HIS A 261 -14.98 12.27 -3.94
CA HIS A 261 -16.28 12.20 -3.26
C HIS A 261 -16.62 10.77 -2.84
N VAL A 262 -16.43 9.78 -3.72
CA VAL A 262 -16.63 8.36 -3.40
C VAL A 262 -15.81 7.95 -2.17
N LEU A 263 -14.51 8.28 -2.14
CA LEU A 263 -13.66 7.95 -0.99
C LEU A 263 -14.07 8.69 0.28
N SER A 264 -14.65 9.89 0.17
CA SER A 264 -15.23 10.59 1.31
C SER A 264 -16.52 9.93 1.82
N ILE A 265 -17.39 9.47 0.93
CA ILE A 265 -18.60 8.72 1.28
C ILE A 265 -18.21 7.40 1.97
N PHE A 266 -17.26 6.65 1.41
CA PHE A 266 -16.77 5.42 2.03
C PHE A 266 -16.11 5.69 3.38
N SER A 267 -15.34 6.77 3.53
CA SER A 267 -14.78 7.14 4.82
C SER A 267 -15.87 7.46 5.84
N TYR A 268 -16.92 8.19 5.44
CA TYR A 268 -18.05 8.52 6.30
C TYR A 268 -18.78 7.26 6.78
N LEU A 269 -19.11 6.33 5.89
CA LEU A 269 -19.76 5.07 6.25
C LEU A 269 -18.87 4.19 7.15
N ALA A 270 -17.56 4.15 6.88
CA ALA A 270 -16.60 3.42 7.69
C ALA A 270 -16.44 4.00 9.12
N GLU A 271 -16.49 5.33 9.26
CA GLU A 271 -16.44 6.04 10.55
C GLU A 271 -17.74 5.83 11.35
N ASN A 272 -18.88 5.67 10.69
CA ASN A 272 -20.17 5.29 11.28
C ASN A 272 -20.33 3.77 11.51
N GLY A 273 -19.23 3.00 11.49
CA GLY A 273 -19.24 1.59 11.87
C GLY A 273 -19.61 0.60 10.75
N HIS A 274 -19.90 1.06 9.54
CA HIS A 274 -20.39 0.21 8.44
C HIS A 274 -19.28 -0.31 7.50
N LYS A 275 -18.14 -0.72 8.08
CA LYS A 275 -16.98 -1.22 7.29
C LYS A 275 -17.29 -2.52 6.57
N ASP A 276 -18.01 -3.45 7.21
CA ASP A 276 -18.31 -4.76 6.65
C ASP A 276 -19.23 -4.65 5.42
N PHE A 277 -20.18 -3.71 5.46
CA PHE A 277 -21.01 -3.36 4.31
C PHE A 277 -20.16 -2.91 3.12
N LEU A 278 -19.16 -2.04 3.33
CA LEU A 278 -18.25 -1.60 2.25
C LEU A 278 -17.38 -2.74 1.72
N ILE A 279 -16.81 -3.56 2.61
CA ILE A 279 -15.96 -4.69 2.23
C ILE A 279 -16.74 -5.67 1.36
N LYS A 280 -17.97 -6.00 1.77
CA LYS A 280 -18.84 -6.96 1.09
C LYS A 280 -19.23 -6.51 -0.32
N ASN A 281 -19.52 -5.22 -0.51
CA ASN A 281 -20.12 -4.74 -1.75
C ASN A 281 -19.11 -4.18 -2.76
N PHE A 282 -17.92 -3.73 -2.35
CA PHE A 282 -17.00 -3.01 -3.25
C PHE A 282 -15.58 -3.56 -3.29
N LEU A 283 -15.16 -4.33 -2.28
CA LEU A 283 -13.74 -4.61 -2.09
C LEU A 283 -13.29 -5.93 -2.74
N HIS A 284 -14.14 -6.97 -2.74
CA HIS A 284 -13.87 -8.29 -3.33
C HIS A 284 -12.56 -8.96 -2.83
N PRO A 285 -12.38 -9.16 -1.50
CA PRO A 285 -11.20 -9.82 -0.95
C PRO A 285 -11.03 -11.29 -1.40
N GLU A 286 -12.09 -11.94 -1.87
CA GLU A 286 -12.11 -13.33 -2.37
C GLU A 286 -11.20 -13.54 -3.59
N TYR A 287 -10.89 -12.51 -4.37
CA TYR A 287 -9.88 -12.64 -5.44
C TYR A 287 -8.49 -12.99 -4.89
N ALA A 288 -8.22 -12.71 -3.61
CA ALA A 288 -6.98 -13.09 -2.97
C ALA A 288 -6.79 -14.61 -2.90
N ASP A 289 -7.85 -15.41 -3.00
CA ASP A 289 -7.81 -16.87 -2.85
C ASP A 289 -7.25 -17.60 -4.08
N TYR A 290 -7.05 -16.88 -5.19
CA TYR A 290 -6.60 -17.48 -6.43
C TYR A 290 -5.11 -17.26 -6.71
N SER A 291 -4.48 -18.30 -7.26
CA SER A 291 -3.27 -18.19 -8.07
C SER A 291 -3.68 -18.04 -9.52
N ILE A 292 -3.08 -17.08 -10.22
CA ILE A 292 -3.42 -16.76 -11.61
C ILE A 292 -2.25 -17.12 -12.51
N LYS A 293 -2.54 -17.65 -13.70
CA LYS A 293 -1.56 -17.86 -14.78
C LYS A 293 -2.16 -17.42 -16.10
N PHE A 294 -1.31 -16.96 -17.01
CA PHE A 294 -1.68 -16.60 -18.37
C PHE A 294 -0.93 -17.53 -19.32
N GLU A 295 -1.66 -18.23 -20.19
CA GLU A 295 -1.11 -19.13 -21.21
C GLU A 295 -1.10 -18.40 -22.56
N ASP A 296 -0.05 -18.64 -23.35
CA ASP A 296 0.20 -18.00 -24.65
C ASP A 296 0.11 -16.47 -24.58
N PHE A 297 0.82 -15.88 -23.60
CA PHE A 297 0.86 -14.44 -23.41
C PHE A 297 1.83 -13.78 -24.39
N ASP A 298 1.33 -12.79 -25.12
CA ASP A 298 2.11 -11.92 -25.99
C ASP A 298 2.41 -10.59 -25.27
N PRO A 299 3.69 -10.30 -24.95
CA PRO A 299 4.07 -9.07 -24.26
C PRO A 299 3.97 -7.80 -25.12
N GLU A 300 3.91 -7.91 -26.44
CA GLU A 300 3.83 -6.76 -27.36
C GLU A 300 2.40 -6.24 -27.52
N THR A 301 1.41 -7.13 -27.43
CA THR A 301 -0.01 -6.78 -27.54
C THR A 301 -0.73 -6.81 -26.20
N GLY A 302 -0.24 -7.59 -25.23
CA GLY A 302 -0.90 -7.84 -23.97
C GLY A 302 -1.98 -8.91 -24.01
N ILE A 303 -2.15 -9.57 -25.16
CA ILE A 303 -3.16 -10.60 -25.39
C ILE A 303 -2.65 -11.93 -24.82
N PHE A 304 -3.57 -12.72 -24.29
CA PHE A 304 -3.31 -14.10 -23.86
C PHE A 304 -4.45 -14.99 -24.33
N LYS A 305 -4.15 -16.25 -24.65
CA LYS A 305 -5.18 -17.20 -25.09
C LYS A 305 -6.08 -17.64 -23.94
N LYS A 306 -5.50 -17.83 -22.76
CA LYS A 306 -6.24 -18.36 -21.61
C LYS A 306 -5.71 -17.81 -20.28
N MET A 307 -6.64 -17.42 -19.42
CA MET A 307 -6.36 -17.12 -18.01
C MET A 307 -6.80 -18.31 -17.15
N VAL A 308 -5.86 -18.91 -16.42
CA VAL A 308 -6.12 -20.03 -15.51
C VAL A 308 -6.15 -19.52 -14.07
N LYS A 309 -7.29 -19.73 -13.39
CA LYS A 309 -7.46 -19.43 -11.97
C LYS A 309 -7.44 -20.72 -11.16
N ILE A 310 -6.52 -20.82 -10.21
CA ILE A 310 -6.34 -22.01 -9.36
C ILE A 310 -6.62 -21.60 -7.92
N ASN A 311 -7.59 -22.23 -7.27
CA ASN A 311 -7.90 -21.95 -5.89
C ASN A 311 -6.73 -22.36 -4.97
N GLY A 312 -6.36 -21.45 -4.09
CA GLY A 312 -5.20 -21.53 -3.24
C GLY A 312 -5.49 -22.13 -1.87
N THR A 313 -4.82 -23.22 -1.53
CA THR A 313 -5.02 -23.92 -0.24
C THR A 313 -4.14 -23.40 0.91
N LYS A 314 -3.25 -22.43 0.64
CA LYS A 314 -2.25 -21.97 1.62
C LYS A 314 -2.79 -20.83 2.48
N LYS A 315 -2.45 -20.82 3.78
CA LYS A 315 -2.72 -19.72 4.73
C LYS A 315 -2.28 -18.33 4.23
N GLN A 316 -1.34 -18.29 3.30
CA GLN A 316 -0.90 -17.05 2.65
C GLN A 316 -2.04 -16.31 1.94
N TYR A 317 -2.99 -17.01 1.31
CA TYR A 317 -4.08 -16.36 0.57
C TYR A 317 -5.03 -15.61 1.50
N ALA A 318 -5.48 -16.26 2.59
CA ALA A 318 -6.22 -15.60 3.66
C ALA A 318 -5.46 -14.42 4.29
N ASN A 319 -4.13 -14.53 4.45
CA ASN A 319 -3.32 -13.40 4.94
C ASN A 319 -3.27 -12.23 3.95
N ASN A 320 -3.29 -12.51 2.64
CA ASN A 320 -3.34 -11.48 1.61
C ASN A 320 -4.70 -10.79 1.60
N ALA A 321 -5.81 -11.53 1.71
CA ALA A 321 -7.16 -10.99 1.86
C ALA A 321 -7.26 -10.04 3.07
N LYS A 322 -6.80 -10.49 4.25
CA LYS A 322 -6.77 -9.66 5.47
C LYS A 322 -5.91 -8.41 5.30
N ARG A 323 -4.78 -8.53 4.60
CA ARG A 323 -3.90 -7.39 4.31
C ARG A 323 -4.56 -6.40 3.35
N TYR A 324 -5.26 -6.89 2.34
CA TYR A 324 -6.00 -6.09 1.37
C TYR A 324 -7.10 -5.27 2.04
N ILE A 325 -7.91 -5.92 2.87
CA ILE A 325 -8.94 -5.25 3.71
C ILE A 325 -8.30 -4.17 4.59
N ARG A 326 -7.24 -4.52 5.32
CA ARG A 326 -6.56 -3.58 6.22
C ARG A 326 -6.02 -2.36 5.47
N ILE A 327 -5.34 -2.54 4.34
CA ILE A 327 -4.78 -1.42 3.56
C ILE A 327 -5.88 -0.49 3.07
N SER A 328 -7.00 -1.05 2.58
CA SER A 328 -8.12 -0.26 2.05
C SER A 328 -8.84 0.53 3.14
N LEU A 329 -9.02 -0.05 4.33
CA LEU A 329 -9.58 0.68 5.48
C LEU A 329 -8.61 1.72 6.06
N ASP A 330 -7.31 1.38 6.14
CA ASP A 330 -6.28 2.32 6.56
C ASP A 330 -6.21 3.51 5.59
N SER A 331 -6.36 3.28 4.28
CA SER A 331 -6.36 4.34 3.28
C SER A 331 -7.55 5.29 3.48
N LEU A 332 -8.76 4.80 3.75
CA LEU A 332 -9.93 5.64 4.08
C LEU A 332 -9.68 6.48 5.33
N LYS A 333 -9.16 5.87 6.41
CA LYS A 333 -8.84 6.61 7.63
C LYS A 333 -7.80 7.71 7.38
N GLN A 334 -6.77 7.42 6.59
CA GLN A 334 -5.79 8.46 6.21
C GLN A 334 -6.39 9.50 5.27
N TYR A 335 -7.42 9.12 4.50
CA TYR A 335 -8.12 10.00 3.59
C TYR A 335 -8.88 11.10 4.35
N SER A 336 -9.57 10.77 5.45
CA SER A 336 -10.30 11.73 6.30
C SER A 336 -9.40 12.68 7.10
N LEU A 337 -8.19 12.24 7.48
CA LEU A 337 -7.24 13.05 8.26
C LEU A 337 -6.55 14.18 7.47
N LYS A 338 -6.67 14.21 6.13
CA LYS A 338 -6.00 15.22 5.29
C LYS A 338 -6.73 16.57 5.32
N LYS A 339 -6.23 17.47 6.18
CA LYS A 339 -6.76 18.84 6.40
C LYS A 339 -6.89 19.72 5.14
N ASN A 340 -6.05 19.52 4.13
CA ASN A 340 -6.00 20.39 2.94
C ASN A 340 -7.03 20.03 1.84
N ARG A 341 -7.90 19.05 2.07
CA ARG A 341 -8.92 18.70 1.08
C ARG A 341 -10.20 19.47 1.38
N ASN A 342 -10.68 20.22 0.38
CA ASN A 342 -11.90 21.03 0.45
C ASN A 342 -13.17 20.14 0.43
N LEU A 343 -13.21 19.11 1.27
CA LEU A 343 -14.20 18.02 1.29
C LEU A 343 -15.58 18.45 1.77
N LYS A 344 -15.78 19.71 2.17
CA LYS A 344 -17.09 20.19 2.62
C LYS A 344 -17.94 20.81 1.51
N LYS A 345 -17.36 21.13 0.35
CA LYS A 345 -18.08 21.85 -0.72
C LYS A 345 -19.05 21.00 -1.53
N TRP A 346 -18.90 19.66 -1.52
CA TRP A 346 -19.74 18.74 -2.31
C TRP A 346 -20.89 18.14 -1.51
N LEU A 347 -20.87 18.24 -0.19
CA LEU A 347 -21.91 17.71 0.69
C LEU A 347 -23.09 18.69 0.70
N THR A 348 -24.04 18.50 -0.22
CA THR A 348 -25.31 19.21 -0.21
C THR A 348 -26.27 18.59 0.81
N ASP A 349 -27.33 19.31 1.19
CA ASP A 349 -28.36 18.80 2.09
C ASP A 349 -29.00 17.52 1.57
N GLU A 350 -29.24 17.45 0.25
CA GLU A 350 -29.75 16.25 -0.43
C GLU A 350 -28.82 15.03 -0.27
N ILE A 351 -27.50 15.22 -0.44
CA ILE A 351 -26.52 14.14 -0.27
C ILE A 351 -26.45 13.73 1.22
N ALA A 352 -26.48 14.69 2.13
CA ALA A 352 -26.44 14.42 3.57
C ALA A 352 -27.69 13.64 4.03
N GLU A 353 -28.87 13.98 3.53
CA GLU A 353 -30.11 13.26 3.81
C GLU A 353 -30.05 11.83 3.27
N ASN A 354 -29.63 11.64 2.02
CA ASN A 354 -29.49 10.29 1.45
C ASN A 354 -28.48 9.44 2.22
N LEU A 355 -27.32 9.98 2.60
CA LEU A 355 -26.36 9.27 3.44
C LEU A 355 -26.95 8.90 4.82
N SER A 356 -27.82 9.75 5.36
CA SER A 356 -28.55 9.46 6.61
C SER A 356 -29.55 8.32 6.42
N GLN A 357 -30.23 8.25 5.27
CA GLN A 357 -31.11 7.12 4.92
C GLN A 357 -30.33 5.82 4.71
N VAL A 358 -29.13 5.88 4.09
CA VAL A 358 -28.22 4.72 3.99
C VAL A 358 -27.92 4.17 5.39
N ILE A 359 -27.52 5.03 6.34
CA ILE A 359 -27.25 4.61 7.73
C ILE A 359 -28.50 3.99 8.38
N LYS A 360 -29.66 4.65 8.29
CA LYS A 360 -30.92 4.12 8.84
C LYS A 360 -31.27 2.74 8.30
N HIS A 361 -31.04 2.49 7.01
CA HIS A 361 -31.25 1.18 6.41
C HIS A 361 -30.25 0.14 6.90
N LEU A 362 -28.98 0.51 7.08
CA LEU A 362 -27.95 -0.39 7.63
C LEU A 362 -28.22 -0.74 9.10
N GLU A 363 -28.62 0.22 9.92
CA GLU A 363 -28.99 0.00 11.33
C GLU A 363 -30.20 -0.94 11.47
N ARG A 364 -31.12 -0.91 10.49
CA ARG A 364 -32.26 -1.83 10.41
C ARG A 364 -31.91 -3.18 9.76
N GLY A 365 -30.64 -3.42 9.41
CA GLY A 365 -30.18 -4.64 8.74
C GLY A 365 -30.63 -4.78 7.29
N ASN A 366 -31.17 -3.73 6.66
CA ASN A 366 -31.65 -3.76 5.28
C ASN A 366 -30.56 -3.33 4.30
N GLU A 367 -29.55 -4.18 4.12
CA GLU A 367 -28.40 -3.88 3.24
C GLU A 367 -28.80 -3.63 1.79
N LYS A 368 -29.84 -4.30 1.27
CA LYS A 368 -30.30 -4.11 -0.11
C LYS A 368 -30.83 -2.69 -0.34
N LYS A 369 -31.66 -2.17 0.57
CA LYS A 369 -32.14 -0.78 0.50
C LYS A 369 -31.02 0.22 0.75
N ALA A 370 -30.12 -0.06 1.69
CA ALA A 370 -28.95 0.77 1.93
C ALA A 370 -28.07 0.90 0.69
N LEU A 371 -27.83 -0.21 -0.03
CA LEU A 371 -27.05 -0.20 -1.26
C LEU A 371 -27.74 0.59 -2.37
N ALA A 372 -29.05 0.42 -2.55
CA ALA A 372 -29.82 1.20 -3.53
C ALA A 372 -29.72 2.72 -3.26
N CYS A 373 -29.95 3.14 -2.01
CA CYS A 373 -29.85 4.54 -1.61
C CYS A 373 -28.40 5.09 -1.72
N LEU A 374 -27.40 4.24 -1.52
CA LEU A 374 -26.00 4.61 -1.75
C LEU A 374 -25.71 4.85 -3.24
N PHE A 375 -26.27 4.04 -4.14
CA PHE A 375 -26.18 4.29 -5.58
C PHE A 375 -26.89 5.58 -6.01
N GLU A 376 -28.07 5.86 -5.46
CA GLU A 376 -28.74 7.16 -5.64
C GLU A 376 -27.85 8.33 -5.20
N THR A 377 -27.13 8.16 -4.09
CA THR A 377 -26.15 9.15 -3.62
C THR A 377 -25.03 9.37 -4.64
N PHE A 378 -24.47 8.29 -5.23
CA PHE A 378 -23.47 8.41 -6.29
C PHE A 378 -24.01 9.08 -7.54
N GLU A 379 -25.26 8.82 -7.91
CA GLU A 379 -25.91 9.45 -9.05
C GLU A 379 -26.08 10.96 -8.85
N ILE A 380 -26.50 11.42 -7.66
CA ILE A 380 -26.62 12.86 -7.35
C ILE A 380 -25.27 13.55 -7.44
N VAL A 381 -24.22 12.93 -6.86
CA VAL A 381 -22.85 13.44 -6.97
C VAL A 381 -22.42 13.55 -8.43
N ALA A 382 -22.67 12.51 -9.23
CA ALA A 382 -22.35 12.48 -10.65
C ALA A 382 -23.07 13.59 -11.43
N LYS A 383 -24.39 13.77 -11.22
CA LYS A 383 -25.17 14.84 -11.86
C LYS A 383 -24.64 16.23 -11.51
N ASN A 384 -24.25 16.45 -10.26
CA ASN A 384 -23.67 17.73 -9.84
C ASN A 384 -22.30 18.00 -10.45
N LEU A 385 -21.47 16.98 -10.64
CA LEU A 385 -20.18 17.11 -11.33
C LEU A 385 -20.34 17.29 -12.85
N ALA A 386 -21.30 16.58 -13.46
CA ALA A 386 -21.55 16.64 -14.89
C ALA A 386 -21.91 18.06 -15.38
N LYS A 387 -22.54 18.89 -14.54
CA LYS A 387 -22.81 20.33 -14.82
C LYS A 387 -21.54 21.16 -15.10
N LYS A 388 -20.36 20.65 -14.74
CA LYS A 388 -19.05 21.31 -14.98
C LYS A 388 -18.39 20.85 -16.28
N PHE A 389 -18.87 19.75 -16.87
CA PHE A 389 -18.44 19.30 -18.19
C PHE A 389 -18.95 20.24 -19.27
#